data_AF-A0A1L8RGJ4-F1
#
_entry.id   AF-A0A1L8RGJ4-F1
#
_cell.length_a   1.000
_cell.length_b   1.000
_cell.length_c   1.000
_cell.angle_alpha   90.00
_cell.angle_beta   90.00
_cell.angle_gamma   90.00
#
_symmetry.space_group_name_H-M   'P 1'
#
loop_
_entity.id
_entity.type
_entity.pdbx_description
1 polymer ?
#
loop_
_entity_poly.entity_id
_entity_poly.type
_entity_poly.pdbx_seq_one_letter_code
_entity_poly.pdbx_strand_id
1 'polypeptide(L)'
;MDEKKTPFLKQVSRMLSSSQHFFTSFFDDEKEDRARIRHIRRELTAAAHSQALVVIQFKEQDKLQTLSGWLVTKKQIRDTVLLQRQDADTLQVIPLAAIRKLSMLTPRKNVSH
;
A
#
# COMPACT_ATOMS: atom_id res chain seq x y z
N MET A 1 -48.53 -34.66 17.00
CA MET A 1 -47.26 -34.53 17.73
C MET A 1 -46.30 -33.79 16.82
N ASP A 2 -46.21 -32.47 16.99
CA ASP A 2 -45.41 -31.59 16.14
C ASP A 2 -43.94 -31.60 16.56
N GLU A 3 -43.09 -32.18 15.71
CA GLU A 3 -41.66 -32.33 15.97
C GLU A 3 -40.88 -31.07 15.54
N LYS A 4 -40.62 -30.18 16.51
CA LYS A 4 -39.79 -28.98 16.37
C LYS A 4 -38.30 -29.35 16.19
N LYS A 5 -37.85 -29.67 14.97
CA LYS A 5 -36.42 -29.91 14.64
C LYS A 5 -35.96 -29.19 13.37
N THR A 6 -36.05 -27.86 13.34
CA THR A 6 -35.55 -27.04 12.20
C THR A 6 -34.86 -25.68 12.50
N PRO A 7 -34.69 -25.17 13.74
CA PRO A 7 -33.99 -23.89 13.96
C PRO A 7 -32.45 -23.97 13.86
N PHE A 8 -31.84 -25.02 14.44
CA PHE A 8 -30.40 -25.07 14.69
C PHE A 8 -29.57 -25.24 13.41
N LEU A 9 -30.01 -26.12 12.51
CA LEU A 9 -29.34 -26.35 11.22
C LEU A 9 -29.41 -25.11 10.30
N LYS A 10 -30.50 -24.34 10.36
CA LYS A 10 -30.64 -23.06 9.64
C LYS A 10 -29.72 -21.97 10.20
N GLN A 11 -29.42 -22.00 11.49
CA GLN A 11 -28.53 -21.04 12.14
C GLN A 11 -27.06 -21.33 11.83
N VAL A 12 -26.67 -22.61 11.80
CA VAL A 12 -25.33 -23.05 11.39
C VAL A 12 -25.07 -22.76 9.91
N SER A 13 -26.03 -23.03 9.01
CA SER A 13 -25.86 -22.71 7.59
C SER A 13 -25.75 -21.21 7.30
N ARG A 14 -26.48 -20.37 8.05
CA ARG A 14 -26.29 -18.90 8.01
C ARG A 14 -24.91 -18.46 8.52
N MET A 15 -24.40 -19.07 9.59
CA MET A 15 -23.06 -18.78 10.11
C MET A 15 -21.96 -19.18 9.11
N LEU A 16 -22.07 -20.36 8.50
CA LEU A 16 -21.11 -20.80 7.48
C LEU A 16 -21.15 -19.92 6.23
N SER A 17 -22.33 -19.49 5.77
CA SER A 17 -22.47 -18.54 4.67
C SER A 17 -21.82 -17.19 4.98
N SER A 18 -21.97 -16.68 6.22
CA SER A 18 -21.28 -15.45 6.63
C SER A 18 -19.76 -15.62 6.64
N SER A 19 -19.24 -16.75 7.13
CA SER A 19 -17.80 -17.02 7.17
C SER A 19 -17.18 -17.11 5.77
N GLN A 20 -17.87 -17.68 4.78
CA GLN A 20 -17.40 -17.72 3.39
C GLN A 20 -17.20 -16.31 2.83
N HIS A 21 -18.15 -15.40 3.07
CA HIS A 21 -18.01 -13.99 2.67
C HIS A 21 -16.84 -13.29 3.36
N PHE A 22 -16.65 -13.51 4.67
CA PHE A 22 -15.50 -12.97 5.39
C PHE A 22 -14.18 -13.46 4.79
N PHE A 23 -14.00 -14.77 4.60
CA PHE A 23 -12.76 -15.33 4.05
C PHE A 23 -12.46 -14.81 2.64
N THR A 24 -13.47 -14.72 1.77
CA THR A 24 -13.26 -14.17 0.42
C THR A 24 -12.81 -12.71 0.47
N SER A 25 -13.41 -11.89 1.33
CA SER A 25 -13.00 -10.49 1.50
C SER A 25 -11.58 -10.37 2.04
N PHE A 26 -11.20 -11.18 3.05
CA PHE A 26 -9.82 -11.19 3.58
C PHE A 26 -8.78 -11.60 2.52
N PHE A 27 -9.05 -12.65 1.72
CA PHE A 27 -8.11 -13.08 0.69
C PHE A 27 -7.99 -12.09 -0.46
N ASP A 28 -9.08 -11.41 -0.81
CA ASP A 28 -9.04 -10.37 -1.85
C ASP A 28 -8.32 -9.11 -1.36
N ASP A 29 -8.50 -8.71 -0.09
CA ASP A 29 -7.73 -7.64 0.55
C ASP A 29 -6.22 -7.93 0.49
N GLU A 30 -5.79 -9.17 0.78
CA GLU A 30 -4.36 -9.54 0.68
C GLU A 30 -3.81 -9.49 -0.76
N LYS A 31 -4.65 -9.82 -1.76
CA LYS A 31 -4.23 -9.73 -3.17
C LYS A 31 -4.08 -8.27 -3.59
N GLU A 32 -5.02 -7.41 -3.19
CA GLU A 32 -4.99 -5.98 -3.44
C GLU A 32 -3.74 -5.35 -2.82
N ASP A 33 -3.42 -5.68 -1.56
CA ASP A 33 -2.22 -5.18 -0.90
C ASP A 33 -0.92 -5.62 -1.58
N ARG A 34 -0.86 -6.87 -2.04
CA ARG A 34 0.30 -7.36 -2.82
C ARG A 34 0.45 -6.64 -4.16
N ALA A 35 -0.65 -6.39 -4.87
CA ALA A 35 -0.64 -5.65 -6.13
C ALA A 35 -0.19 -4.20 -5.91
N ARG A 36 -0.70 -3.55 -4.86
CA ARG A 36 -0.33 -2.20 -4.44
C ARG A 36 1.15 -2.08 -4.10
N ILE A 37 1.67 -2.96 -3.25
CA ILE A 37 3.10 -2.97 -2.88
C ILE A 37 3.97 -3.18 -4.12
N ARG A 38 3.57 -4.08 -5.04
CA ARG A 38 4.28 -4.31 -6.30
C ARG A 38 4.30 -3.07 -7.18
N HIS A 39 3.17 -2.36 -7.27
CA HIS A 39 3.06 -1.10 -8.01
C HIS A 39 3.98 -0.02 -7.42
N ILE A 40 3.89 0.21 -6.10
CA ILE A 40 4.76 1.14 -5.37
C ILE A 40 6.24 0.80 -5.59
N ARG A 41 6.64 -0.47 -5.51
CA ARG A 41 8.04 -0.89 -5.78
C ARG A 41 8.50 -0.48 -7.18
N ARG A 42 7.66 -0.65 -8.21
CA ARG A 42 7.99 -0.29 -9.59
C ARG A 42 8.19 1.22 -9.72
N GLU A 43 7.28 2.01 -9.19
CA GLU A 43 7.38 3.47 -9.23
C GLU A 43 8.61 3.98 -8.46
N LEU A 44 8.87 3.47 -7.26
CA LEU A 44 10.08 3.84 -6.52
C LEU A 44 11.35 3.45 -7.26
N THR A 45 11.36 2.29 -7.92
CA THR A 45 12.51 1.87 -8.74
C THR A 45 12.72 2.86 -9.90
N ALA A 46 11.64 3.25 -10.59
CA ALA A 46 11.70 4.25 -11.66
C ALA A 46 12.17 5.63 -11.16
N ALA A 47 11.68 6.08 -10.00
CA ALA A 47 12.12 7.30 -9.34
C ALA A 47 13.60 7.25 -8.96
N ALA A 48 14.09 6.12 -8.44
CA ALA A 48 15.49 5.95 -8.05
C ALA A 48 16.42 6.03 -9.28
N HIS A 49 16.01 5.42 -10.41
CA HIS A 49 16.76 5.51 -11.66
C HIS A 49 16.80 6.93 -12.23
N SER A 50 15.68 7.66 -12.16
CA SER A 50 15.57 9.02 -12.72
C SER A 50 16.02 10.13 -11.76
N GLN A 51 16.36 9.79 -10.52
CA GLN A 51 16.63 10.76 -9.43
C GLN A 51 15.50 11.79 -9.31
N ALA A 52 14.25 11.36 -9.56
CA ALA A 52 13.08 12.23 -9.49
C ALA A 52 12.74 12.57 -8.04
N LEU A 53 12.18 13.77 -7.84
CA LEU A 53 11.59 14.15 -6.57
C LEU A 53 10.31 13.31 -6.38
N VAL A 54 10.18 12.65 -5.25
CA VAL A 54 9.00 11.85 -4.92
C VAL A 54 8.24 12.46 -3.76
N VAL A 55 6.91 12.32 -3.79
CA VAL A 55 6.02 12.63 -2.69
C VAL A 55 5.43 11.33 -2.18
N ILE A 56 5.67 11.03 -0.90
CA ILE A 56 5.26 9.79 -0.25
C ILE A 56 4.27 10.13 0.86
N GLN A 57 3.07 9.57 0.77
CA GLN A 57 2.13 9.52 1.88
C GLN A 57 2.23 8.17 2.57
N PHE A 58 2.47 8.15 3.88
CA PHE A 58 2.60 6.92 4.66
C PHE A 58 1.91 7.04 6.02
N LYS A 59 1.60 5.90 6.64
CA LYS A 59 0.96 5.82 7.95
C LYS A 59 2.02 5.56 9.02
N GLU A 60 2.10 6.44 10.02
CA GLU A 60 2.98 6.30 11.18
C GLU A 60 2.16 6.56 12.45
N GLN A 61 2.16 5.61 13.40
CA GLN A 61 1.42 5.70 14.66
C GLN A 61 -0.04 6.18 14.48
N ASP A 62 -0.75 5.54 13.54
CA ASP A 62 -2.12 5.85 13.14
C ASP A 62 -2.38 7.21 12.48
N LYS A 63 -1.35 8.02 12.26
CA LYS A 63 -1.45 9.28 11.53
C LYS A 63 -0.94 9.13 10.10
N LEU A 64 -1.61 9.77 9.16
CA LEU A 64 -1.11 9.92 7.81
C LEU A 64 -0.12 11.09 7.77
N GLN A 65 1.07 10.81 7.29
CA GLN A 65 2.10 11.80 7.03
C GLN A 65 2.39 11.86 5.53
N THR A 66 2.80 13.03 5.06
CA THR A 66 3.21 13.24 3.67
C THR A 66 4.57 13.92 3.70
N LEU A 67 5.53 13.35 3.00
CA LEU A 67 6.88 13.90 2.86
C LEU A 67 7.29 13.93 1.39
N SER A 68 8.14 14.88 1.03
CA SER A 68 8.81 14.93 -0.26
C SER A 68 10.31 14.76 -0.12
N GLY A 69 10.94 14.17 -1.12
CA GLY A 69 12.38 13.96 -1.10
C GLY A 69 12.90 13.12 -2.26
N TRP A 70 14.19 12.80 -2.22
CA TRP A 70 14.85 11.96 -3.21
C TRP A 70 15.20 10.60 -2.63
N LEU A 71 15.10 9.59 -3.48
CA LEU A 71 15.48 8.23 -3.09
C LEU A 71 17.00 8.10 -3.03
N VAL A 72 17.52 7.76 -1.86
CA VAL A 72 18.96 7.56 -1.64
C VAL A 72 19.41 6.22 -2.22
N THR A 73 18.54 5.21 -2.15
CA THR A 73 18.87 3.85 -2.56
C THR A 73 18.71 3.68 -4.07
N LYS A 74 19.83 3.44 -4.77
CA LYS A 74 19.85 3.08 -6.21
C LYS A 74 19.66 1.57 -6.48
N LYS A 75 19.58 0.75 -5.41
CA LYS A 75 19.44 -0.72 -5.48
C LYS A 75 17.97 -1.14 -5.33
N GLN A 76 17.72 -2.43 -5.52
CA GLN A 76 16.40 -3.04 -5.40
C GLN A 76 15.76 -2.76 -4.04
N ILE A 77 14.66 -2.02 -4.05
CA ILE A 77 13.88 -1.67 -2.87
C ILE A 77 13.11 -2.90 -2.41
N ARG A 78 13.51 -3.44 -1.26
CA ARG A 78 12.85 -4.60 -0.64
C ARG A 78 11.71 -4.11 0.25
N ASP A 79 11.98 -3.86 1.53
CA ASP A 79 10.90 -3.67 2.52
C ASP A 79 10.86 -2.25 3.09
N THR A 80 11.93 -1.48 2.89
CA THR A 80 12.07 -0.10 3.33
C THR A 80 12.57 0.81 2.23
N VAL A 81 12.17 2.08 2.32
CA VAL A 81 12.63 3.19 1.48
C VAL A 81 13.47 4.12 2.34
N LEU A 82 14.62 4.54 1.82
CA LEU A 82 15.43 5.62 2.37
C LEU A 82 15.20 6.88 1.52
N LEU A 83 14.59 7.88 2.13
CA LEU A 83 14.25 9.14 1.50
C LEU A 83 15.10 10.25 2.12
N GLN A 84 15.91 10.95 1.32
CA GLN A 84 16.49 12.22 1.72
C GLN A 84 15.42 13.29 1.57
N ARG A 85 14.99 13.84 2.69
CA ARG A 85 13.91 14.82 2.73
C ARG A 85 14.29 16.11 2.00
N GLN A 86 13.31 16.74 1.38
CA GLN A 86 13.49 18.02 0.70
C GLN A 86 13.52 19.20 1.68
N ASP A 87 12.71 19.12 2.74
CA ASP A 87 12.49 20.18 3.71
C ASP A 87 13.53 20.20 4.84
N ALA A 88 14.17 19.06 5.09
CA ALA A 88 15.26 18.90 6.03
C ALA A 88 16.31 18.00 5.40
N ASP A 89 17.60 18.31 5.57
CA ASP A 89 18.69 17.46 5.06
C ASP A 89 18.88 16.19 5.93
N THR A 90 17.77 15.48 6.15
CA THR A 90 17.66 14.33 7.04
C THR A 90 17.16 13.13 6.24
N LEU A 91 17.60 11.94 6.66
CA LEU A 91 17.19 10.68 6.08
C LEU A 91 15.97 10.13 6.81
N GLN A 92 14.90 9.88 6.07
CA GLN A 92 13.72 9.20 6.57
C GLN A 92 13.70 7.75 6.09
N VAL A 93 13.52 6.82 7.02
CA VAL A 93 13.27 5.41 6.71
C VAL A 93 11.76 5.17 6.72
N ILE A 94 11.21 4.66 5.62
CA ILE A 94 9.77 4.42 5.47
C ILE A 94 9.54 2.95 5.08
N PRO A 95 8.83 2.15 5.89
CA PRO A 95 8.43 0.80 5.48
C PRO A 95 7.48 0.83 4.28
N LEU A 96 7.68 -0.04 3.29
CA LEU A 96 6.82 -0.09 2.10
C LEU A 96 5.36 -0.38 2.44
N ALA A 97 5.13 -1.22 3.44
CA ALA A 97 3.79 -1.55 3.92
C ALA A 97 3.04 -0.32 4.46
N ALA A 98 3.78 0.67 5.00
CA ALA A 98 3.22 1.90 5.55
C ALA A 98 2.85 2.92 4.47
N ILE A 99 3.46 2.85 3.28
CA ILE A 99 3.18 3.76 2.16
C ILE A 99 1.76 3.54 1.69
N ARG A 100 0.97 4.61 1.58
CA ARG A 100 -0.41 4.60 1.06
C ARG A 100 -0.49 5.14 -0.34
N LYS A 101 0.27 6.19 -0.65
CA LYS A 101 0.34 6.79 -1.97
C LYS A 101 1.76 7.25 -2.26
N LEU A 102 2.12 7.18 -3.53
CA LEU A 102 3.38 7.63 -4.08
C LEU A 102 3.09 8.47 -5.32
N SER A 103 3.86 9.52 -5.52
CA SER A 103 3.82 10.30 -6.75
C SER A 103 5.22 10.75 -7.11
N MET A 104 5.57 10.62 -8.38
CA MET A 104 6.84 11.12 -8.91
C MET A 104 6.59 12.48 -9.55
N LEU A 105 7.40 13.47 -9.16
CA LEU A 105 7.43 14.77 -9.80
C LEU A 105 8.53 14.74 -10.85
N THR A 106 8.14 14.39 -12.08
CA THR A 106 9.01 14.53 -13.23
C THR A 106 8.89 15.94 -13.80
N PRO A 107 10.00 16.58 -14.20
CA PRO A 107 9.92 17.85 -14.91
C PRO A 107 9.13 17.62 -16.21
N ARG A 108 8.10 18.44 -16.46
CA ARG A 108 7.38 18.44 -17.73
C ARG A 108 8.43 18.62 -18.83
N LYS A 109 8.57 17.64 -19.72
CA LYS A 109 9.27 17.86 -20.99
C LYS A 109 8.51 18.98 -21.69
N ASN A 110 9.12 20.16 -21.81
CA ASN A 110 8.59 21.22 -22.65
C ASN A 110 8.45 20.65 -24.05
N VAL A 111 7.21 20.39 -24.47
CA VAL A 111 6.89 20.10 -25.87
C VAL A 111 7.08 21.43 -26.58
N SER A 112 8.27 21.62 -27.17
CA SER A 112 8.48 22.72 -28.11
C SER A 112 7.71 22.34 -29.37
N HIS A 113 6.66 23.10 -29.65
CA HIS A 113 5.91 23.06 -30.90
C HIS A 113 6.76 23.61 -32.04
#